data_AF-A0A093JTA9-F1
#
_entry.id   AF-A0A093JTA9-F1
#
_cell.length_a   1.000
_cell.length_b   1.000
_cell.length_c   1.000
_cell.angle_alpha   90.00
_cell.angle_beta   90.00
_cell.angle_gamma   90.00
#
_symmetry.space_group_name_H-M   'P 1'
#
loop_
_entity.id
_entity.type
_entity.pdbx_description
1 polymer ?
#
loop_
_entity_poly.entity_id
_entity_poly.type
_entity_poly.pdbx_seq_one_letter_code
_entity_poly.pdbx_strand_id
1 'polypeptide(L)'
;DFLSLFFFLSLAVGRAQVQQEPLAEATEGTGISITCSHPNIQSYEFIYWYQQLPGRGPAFIVSALKGSQAVQDPLGTLLLAADRRSS
;
A
#
# COMPACT_ATOMS: atom_id res chain seq x y z
N ASP A 1 21.56 36.45 30.40
CA ASP A 1 20.36 35.75 29.91
C ASP A 1 20.22 35.92 28.41
N PHE A 2 19.59 34.94 27.75
CA PHE A 2 19.22 34.94 26.32
C PHE A 2 20.25 34.37 25.33
N LEU A 3 20.35 33.03 25.27
CA LEU A 3 20.43 32.26 24.01
C LEU A 3 20.50 30.75 24.35
N SER A 4 19.38 30.20 24.82
CA SER A 4 19.19 28.75 24.86
C SER A 4 18.65 28.32 23.49
N LEU A 5 19.56 27.89 22.61
CA LEU A 5 19.18 27.24 21.35
C LEU A 5 18.65 25.84 21.67
N PHE A 6 17.34 25.75 21.92
CA PHE A 6 16.62 24.48 21.94
C PHE A 6 16.45 24.01 20.50
N PHE A 7 17.40 23.21 20.01
CA PHE A 7 17.29 22.55 18.73
C PHE A 7 16.27 21.40 18.88
N PHE A 8 15.00 21.69 18.59
CA PHE A 8 13.97 20.66 18.53
C PHE A 8 14.29 19.74 17.35
N LEU A 9 14.90 18.58 17.64
CA LEU A 9 14.95 17.47 16.69
C LEU A 9 13.50 17.11 16.34
N SER A 10 13.07 17.61 15.19
CA SER A 10 11.76 17.31 14.65
C SER A 10 11.85 15.90 14.08
N LEU A 11 11.45 14.88 14.86
CA LEU A 11 11.15 13.57 14.30
C LEU A 11 9.94 13.75 13.39
N ALA A 12 10.19 13.97 12.10
CA ALA A 12 9.15 13.88 11.09
C ALA A 12 8.76 12.40 10.96
N VAL A 13 7.82 11.96 11.78
CA VAL A 13 7.16 10.66 11.56
C VAL A 13 6.29 10.85 10.32
N GLY A 14 6.81 10.48 9.16
CA GLY A 14 6.02 10.38 7.94
C GLY A 14 5.03 9.22 8.08
N ARG A 15 3.87 9.46 8.69
CA ARG A 15 2.76 8.52 8.57
C ARG A 15 2.11 8.75 7.21
N ALA A 16 2.32 7.82 6.29
CA ALA A 16 1.37 7.66 5.20
C ALA A 16 -0.02 7.46 5.85
N GLN A 17 -1.00 8.29 5.47
CA GLN A 17 -2.36 8.19 5.98
C GLN A 17 -3.05 6.99 5.32
N VAL A 18 -2.69 5.78 5.73
CA VAL A 18 -3.31 4.54 5.25
C VAL A 18 -4.31 4.05 6.28
N GLN A 19 -5.55 3.83 5.85
CA GLN A 19 -6.58 3.21 6.64
C GLN A 19 -6.86 1.80 6.10
N GLN A 20 -6.77 0.79 6.95
CA GLN A 20 -7.12 -0.60 6.63
C GLN A 20 -8.01 -1.16 7.74
N GLU A 21 -8.84 -2.14 7.40
CA GLU A 21 -9.55 -2.89 8.42
C GLU A 21 -8.54 -3.67 9.27
N PRO A 22 -8.57 -3.56 10.60
CA PRO A 22 -7.56 -4.14 11.48
C PRO A 22 -7.68 -5.67 11.59
N LEU A 23 -8.83 -6.23 11.25
CA LEU A 23 -9.12 -7.65 11.32
C LEU A 23 -10.02 -8.05 10.15
N ALA A 24 -9.69 -9.17 9.53
CA ALA A 24 -10.51 -9.80 8.51
C ALA A 24 -10.46 -11.31 8.74
N GLU A 25 -11.62 -11.96 8.74
CA GLU A 25 -11.75 -13.41 8.89
C GLU A 25 -12.36 -13.99 7.61
N ALA A 26 -11.87 -15.15 7.21
CA ALA A 26 -12.39 -15.91 6.09
C ALA A 26 -12.37 -17.40 6.42
N THR A 27 -13.28 -18.14 5.82
CA THR A 27 -13.32 -19.60 5.94
C THR A 27 -12.16 -20.20 5.15
N GLU A 28 -11.57 -21.27 5.66
CA GLU A 28 -10.54 -22.01 4.94
C GLU A 28 -11.03 -22.40 3.54
N GLY A 29 -10.17 -22.22 2.53
CA GLY A 29 -10.51 -22.48 1.13
C GLY A 29 -11.32 -21.37 0.45
N THR A 30 -11.68 -20.29 1.15
CA THR A 30 -12.32 -19.11 0.57
C THR A 30 -11.34 -17.95 0.43
N GLY A 31 -11.55 -17.12 -0.61
CA GLY A 31 -10.77 -15.89 -0.78
C GLY A 31 -11.18 -14.82 0.24
N ILE A 32 -10.22 -13.99 0.65
CA ILE A 32 -10.46 -12.84 1.53
C ILE A 32 -10.20 -11.54 0.76
N SER A 33 -11.01 -10.52 1.04
CA SER A 33 -10.82 -9.17 0.50
C SER A 33 -10.33 -8.25 1.61
N ILE A 34 -9.12 -7.73 1.48
CA ILE A 34 -8.54 -6.75 2.40
C ILE A 34 -8.55 -5.39 1.72
N THR A 35 -9.21 -4.41 2.32
CA THR A 35 -9.36 -3.07 1.77
C THR A 35 -8.33 -2.13 2.37
N CYS A 36 -7.79 -1.22 1.56
CA CYS A 36 -6.99 -0.09 2.03
C CYS A 36 -7.52 1.21 1.43
N SER A 37 -7.55 2.27 2.23
CA SER A 37 -7.80 3.64 1.78
C SER A 37 -6.53 4.45 1.99
N HIS A 38 -6.04 5.06 0.91
CA HIS A 38 -4.93 6.00 0.91
C HIS A 38 -5.39 7.27 0.19
N PRO A 39 -6.05 8.23 0.88
CA PRO A 39 -6.75 9.35 0.25
C PRO A 39 -5.82 10.23 -0.59
N ASN A 40 -4.57 10.39 -0.15
CA ASN A 40 -3.60 11.28 -0.80
C ASN A 40 -2.67 10.56 -1.79
N ILE A 41 -2.93 9.29 -2.13
CA ILE A 41 -2.07 8.58 -3.09
C ILE A 41 -2.28 9.12 -4.50
N GLN A 42 -1.18 9.44 -5.16
CA GLN A 42 -1.14 9.89 -6.54
C GLN A 42 -1.33 8.69 -7.47
N SER A 43 -1.87 8.93 -8.67
CA SER A 43 -2.20 7.85 -9.61
C SER A 43 -1.00 7.07 -10.13
N TYR A 44 0.20 7.65 -10.03
CA TYR A 44 1.46 7.03 -10.45
C TYR A 44 2.20 6.33 -9.29
N GLU A 45 1.71 6.45 -8.06
CA GLU A 45 2.30 5.79 -6.90
C GLU A 45 1.78 4.35 -6.77
N PHE A 46 2.68 3.45 -6.38
CA PHE A 46 2.35 2.05 -6.16
C PHE A 46 1.91 1.81 -4.71
N ILE A 47 0.84 1.04 -4.55
CA ILE A 47 0.44 0.42 -3.30
C ILE A 47 1.10 -0.95 -3.25
N TYR A 48 1.85 -1.24 -2.18
CA TYR A 48 2.51 -2.52 -1.97
C TYR A 48 1.82 -3.29 -0.84
N TRP A 49 1.50 -4.56 -1.10
CA TRP A 49 0.92 -5.47 -0.12
C TRP A 49 1.97 -6.47 0.36
N TYR A 50 2.06 -6.60 1.68
CA TYR A 50 2.96 -7.52 2.35
C TYR A 50 2.16 -8.43 3.29
N GLN A 51 2.58 -9.68 3.40
CA GLN A 51 2.11 -10.63 4.41
C GLN A 51 3.18 -10.79 5.48
N GLN A 52 2.80 -10.72 6.75
CA GLN A 52 3.68 -11.07 7.85
C GLN A 52 3.04 -12.17 8.69
N LEU A 53 3.72 -13.31 8.78
CA LEU A 53 3.35 -14.40 9.67
C LEU A 53 4.07 -14.24 11.02
N PRO A 54 3.49 -14.75 12.13
CA PRO A 54 4.15 -14.72 13.44
C PRO A 54 5.58 -15.26 13.38
N GLY A 55 6.54 -14.50 13.92
CA GLY A 55 7.96 -14.87 13.96
C GLY A 55 8.70 -14.74 12.62
N ARG A 56 8.08 -14.19 11.56
CA ARG A 56 8.72 -13.98 10.25
C ARG A 56 8.79 -12.50 9.88
N GLY A 57 9.71 -12.18 8.97
CA GLY A 57 9.75 -10.87 8.33
C GLY A 57 8.60 -10.67 7.32
N PRO A 58 8.35 -9.43 6.88
CA PRO A 58 7.37 -9.15 5.83
C PRO A 58 7.75 -9.85 4.52
N ALA A 59 6.77 -10.50 3.89
CA ALA A 59 6.88 -11.11 2.57
C ALA A 59 6.03 -10.33 1.57
N PHE A 60 6.59 -9.95 0.43
CA PHE A 60 5.88 -9.24 -0.61
C PHE A 60 4.82 -10.14 -1.27
N ILE A 61 3.62 -9.61 -1.49
CA ILE A 61 2.50 -10.30 -2.17
C ILE A 61 2.31 -9.72 -3.57
N VAL A 62 2.00 -8.43 -3.65
CA VAL A 62 1.60 -7.77 -4.90
C VAL A 62 1.75 -6.25 -4.78
N SER A 63 1.94 -5.59 -5.92
CA SER A 63 1.92 -4.13 -6.02
C SER A 63 0.97 -3.66 -7.11
N ALA A 64 0.27 -2.55 -6.89
CA ALA A 64 -0.74 -2.05 -7.80
C ALA A 64 -0.77 -0.51 -7.83
N LEU A 65 -1.08 0.07 -8.98
CA LEU A 65 -1.35 1.51 -9.09
C LEU A 65 -2.80 1.80 -8.67
N LYS A 66 -3.05 3.01 -8.17
CA LYS A 66 -4.42 3.46 -7.91
C LYS A 66 -5.26 3.35 -9.20
N GLY A 67 -6.39 2.66 -9.13
CA GLY A 67 -7.30 2.45 -10.26
C GLY A 67 -7.00 1.21 -11.11
N SER A 68 -6.04 0.37 -10.72
CA SER A 68 -5.85 -0.94 -11.36
C SER A 68 -7.06 -1.85 -11.10
N GLN A 69 -7.55 -2.52 -12.14
CA GLN A 69 -8.54 -3.57 -12.00
C GLN A 69 -7.87 -4.90 -11.64
N ALA A 70 -8.53 -5.69 -10.80
CA ALA A 70 -8.11 -7.06 -10.56
C ALA A 70 -8.14 -7.84 -11.88
N VAL A 71 -6.99 -8.36 -12.29
CA VAL A 71 -6.92 -9.35 -13.37
C VAL A 71 -7.48 -10.64 -12.80
N GLN A 72 -8.60 -11.12 -13.33
CA GLN A 72 -9.09 -12.46 -13.04
C GLN A 72 -8.18 -13.45 -13.77
N ASP A 73 -7.59 -14.34 -12.98
CA ASP A 73 -6.55 -15.31 -13.31
C ASP A 73 -6.79 -16.14 -14.60
N PRO A 74 -5.75 -16.75 -15.21
CA PRO A 74 -4.66 -17.43 -14.52
C PRO A 74 -3.37 -16.63 -14.42
N LEU A 75 -2.64 -16.94 -13.35
CA LEU A 75 -1.41 -16.35 -12.84
C LEU A 75 -0.48 -15.80 -13.93
N GLY A 76 -0.47 -14.47 -14.05
CA GLY A 76 0.53 -13.72 -14.81
C GLY A 76 0.07 -13.22 -16.17
N THR A 77 -0.30 -11.94 -16.25
CA THR A 77 0.13 -10.96 -17.28
C THR A 77 -0.52 -9.61 -16.95
N LEU A 78 0.30 -8.56 -16.81
CA LEU A 78 -0.13 -7.16 -16.75
C LEU A 78 -0.68 -6.74 -18.13
N LEU A 79 -1.95 -6.38 -18.22
CA LEU A 79 -2.48 -5.68 -19.41
C LEU A 79 -2.82 -4.23 -19.04
N LEU A 80 -2.02 -3.32 -19.60
CA LEU A 80 -2.23 -1.88 -19.55
C LEU A 80 -3.35 -1.50 -20.53
N ALA A 81 -4.37 -0.76 -20.08
CA ALA A 81 -5.26 -0.05 -20.99
C ALA A 81 -4.57 1.23 -21.50
N ALA A 82 -4.57 1.40 -22.83
CA ALA A 82 -3.57 2.12 -23.59
C ALA A 82 -3.86 3.62 -23.87
N ASP A 83 -4.73 4.31 -23.13
CA ASP A 83 -4.92 5.75 -23.37
C ASP A 83 -3.82 6.61 -22.73
N ARG A 84 -2.57 6.20 -22.92
CA ARG A 84 -1.40 7.04 -22.77
C ARG A 84 -0.83 7.34 -24.15
N ARG A 85 -1.32 8.41 -24.78
CA ARG A 85 -0.63 9.04 -25.92
C ARG A 85 0.72 9.56 -25.42
N SER A 86 1.81 8.94 -25.85
CA SER A 86 3.16 9.50 -25.71
C SER A 86 3.44 10.39 -26.92
N SER A 87 3.89 11.63 -26.66
CA SER A 87 4.74 12.37 -27.60
C SER A 87 6.17 11.83 -27.52
#